data_AF-A0A8T5JA36-F1
#
_entry.id   AF-A0A8T5JA36-F1
#
_cell.length_a   1.000
_cell.length_b   1.000
_cell.length_c   1.000
_cell.angle_alpha   90.00
_cell.angle_beta   90.00
_cell.angle_gamma   90.00
#
_symmetry.space_group_name_H-M   'P 1'
#
loop_
_entity.id
_entity.type
_entity.pdbx_description
1 polymer ?
#
loop_
_entity_poly.entity_id
_entity_poly.type
_entity_poly.pdbx_seq_one_letter_code
_entity_poly.pdbx_strand_id
1 'polypeptide(L)' 'MLESISYFLIFGKPAIFWGGLTTYFCLLMTIYLGRAARRGKLESGFKWHFRFAYTTAIVATIHGGLGILAYTG' A
#
# COMPACT_ATOMS: atom_id res chain seq x y z
N MET A 1 13.72 -2.34 20.35
CA MET A 1 12.44 -2.91 20.86
C MET A 1 11.29 -2.76 19.87
N LEU A 2 11.08 -1.58 19.29
CA LEU A 2 9.99 -1.33 18.34
C LEU A 2 10.25 -1.97 16.97
N GLU A 3 11.52 -2.23 16.62
CA GLU A 3 11.93 -3.01 15.44
C GLU A 3 11.25 -4.39 15.36
N SER A 4 10.91 -4.99 16.51
CA SER A 4 10.27 -6.30 16.60
C SER A 4 8.89 -6.33 15.92
N ILE A 5 8.22 -5.17 15.83
CA ILE A 5 6.94 -5.02 15.12
C ILE A 5 7.16 -5.22 13.62
N SER A 6 8.22 -4.61 13.07
CA SER A 6 8.56 -4.73 11.64
C SER A 6 8.94 -6.16 11.25
N TYR A 7 9.62 -6.86 12.17
CA TYR A 7 10.04 -8.26 11.98
C TYR A 7 9.06 -9.30 12.51
N PHE A 8 7.90 -8.87 13.02
CA PHE A 8 6.87 -9.79 13.50
C PHE A 8 6.44 -10.73 12.36
N LEU A 9 6.49 -12.03 12.61
CA LEU A 9 6.26 -13.02 11.57
C LEU A 9 4.76 -13.26 11.38
N ILE A 10 4.29 -12.99 10.17
CA ILE A 10 2.96 -13.33 9.69
C ILE A 10 3.15 -14.38 8.61
N PHE A 11 2.57 -15.57 8.75
CA PHE A 11 2.75 -16.69 7.80
C PHE A 11 4.22 -16.96 7.39
N GLY A 12 5.15 -16.83 8.34
CA GLY A 12 6.58 -17.10 8.12
C GLY A 12 7.37 -16.00 7.40
N LYS A 13 6.78 -14.81 7.17
CA LYS A 13 7.49 -13.63 6.65
C LYS A 13 7.28 -12.40 7.54
N PRO A 14 8.25 -11.48 7.62
CA PRO A 14 8.14 -10.24 8.40
C PRO A 14 6.92 -9.40 8.03
N ALA A 15 6.33 -8.70 9.00
CA ALA A 15 5.21 -7.78 8.77
C ALA A 15 5.55 -6.71 7.73
N ILE A 16 6.80 -6.20 7.73
CA ILE A 16 7.28 -5.25 6.73
C ILE A 16 7.22 -5.82 5.30
N PHE A 17 7.45 -7.13 5.11
CA PHE A 17 7.36 -7.78 3.80
C PHE A 17 5.92 -7.77 3.27
N TRP A 18 4.96 -8.20 4.09
CA TRP A 18 3.54 -8.20 3.72
C TRP A 18 2.98 -6.79 3.52
N GLY A 19 3.44 -5.83 4.33
CA GLY A 19 3.15 -4.42 4.17
C GLY A 19 3.57 -3.94 2.77
N GLY A 20 4.81 -4.20 2.37
CA GLY A 20 5.33 -3.77 1.07
C GLY A 20 4.59 -4.41 -0.09
N LEU A 21 4.31 -5.72 -0.01
CA LEU A 21 3.55 -6.43 -1.03
C LEU A 21 2.13 -5.85 -1.18
N THR A 22 1.45 -5.60 -0.06
CA THR A 22 0.09 -5.01 -0.05
C THR A 22 0.11 -3.59 -0.63
N THR A 23 1.04 -2.74 -0.19
CA THR A 23 1.22 -1.39 -0.73
C THR A 23 1.44 -1.43 -2.24
N TYR A 24 2.28 -2.34 -2.73
CA TYR A 24 2.57 -2.47 -4.15
C TYR A 24 1.33 -2.86 -4.96
N PHE A 25 0.52 -3.83 -4.49
CA PHE A 25 -0.74 -4.16 -5.15
C PHE A 25 -1.75 -3.01 -5.14
N CYS A 26 -1.88 -2.29 -4.02
CA CYS A 26 -2.72 -1.10 -3.94
C CYS A 26 -2.29 -0.03 -4.96
N LEU A 27 -0.98 0.19 -5.12
CA LEU A 27 -0.43 1.10 -6.12
C LEU A 27 -0.78 0.65 -7.55
N LEU A 28 -0.58 -0.62 -7.88
CA LEU A 28 -0.93 -1.16 -9.20
C LEU A 28 -2.41 -0.99 -9.53
N MET A 29 -3.31 -1.25 -8.56
CA MET A 29 -4.74 -1.00 -8.73
C MET A 29 -5.05 0.48 -8.93
N THR A 30 -4.40 1.36 -8.17
CA THR A 30 -4.56 2.82 -8.31
C THR A 30 -4.14 3.29 -9.71
N ILE A 31 -3.01 2.80 -10.23
CA ILE A 31 -2.53 3.08 -11.59
C ILE A 31 -3.51 2.54 -12.63
N TYR A 32 -3.96 1.30 -12.47
CA TYR A 32 -4.93 0.66 -13.38
C TYR A 32 -6.23 1.49 -13.47
N LEU A 33 -6.82 1.83 -12.33
CA LEU A 33 -8.05 2.63 -12.27
C LEU A 33 -7.85 4.02 -12.88
N GLY A 34 -6.71 4.67 -12.62
CA GLY A 34 -6.38 5.96 -13.23
C GLY A 34 -6.20 5.88 -14.75
N ARG A 35 -5.68 4.76 -15.28
CA ARG A 35 -5.57 4.54 -16.73
C ARG A 35 -6.92 4.20 -17.36
N ALA A 36 -7.75 3.40 -16.69
CA ALA A 36 -9.08 3.05 -17.15
C ALA A 36 -10.01 4.28 -17.18
N ALA A 37 -9.98 5.11 -16.12
CA ALA A 37 -10.72 6.37 -16.04
C ALA A 37 -10.34 7.34 -17.16
N ARG A 38 -9.04 7.56 -17.40
CA ARG A 38 -8.53 8.41 -18.49
C ARG A 38 -8.97 7.97 -19.88
N ARG A 39 -9.22 6.67 -20.08
CA ARG A 39 -9.68 6.10 -21.35
C ARG A 39 -11.21 6.06 -21.48
N GLY A 40 -11.94 6.61 -20.51
CA GLY A 40 -13.40 6.54 -20.48
C GLY A 40 -13.95 5.14 -20.23
N LYS A 41 -13.13 4.18 -19.77
CA LYS A 41 -13.54 2.79 -19.53
C LYS A 41 -14.22 2.57 -18.18
N LEU A 42 -14.24 3.59 -17.33
CA LEU A 42 -14.94 3.59 -16.05
C LEU A 42 -16.06 4.62 -16.12
N GLU A 43 -17.30 4.15 -16.07
CA GLU A 43 -18.50 5.01 -16.03
C GLU A 43 -18.46 6.01 -14.86
N SER A 44 -17.85 5.58 -13.75
CA SER A 44 -17.64 6.37 -12.53
C SER A 44 -16.46 7.34 -12.61
N GLY A 45 -15.80 7.46 -13.77
CA GLY A 45 -14.65 8.33 -13.98
C GLY A 45 -13.52 8.07 -12.98
N PHE A 46 -12.99 9.15 -12.39
CA PHE A 46 -11.88 9.08 -11.42
C PHE A 46 -12.32 8.76 -9.98
N LYS A 47 -13.62 8.58 -9.70
CA LYS A 47 -14.11 8.37 -8.32
C LYS A 47 -13.43 7.18 -7.64
N TRP A 48 -13.32 6.04 -8.33
CA TRP A 48 -12.63 4.86 -7.78
C TRP A 48 -11.13 5.02 -7.71
N HIS A 49 -10.51 5.73 -8.67
CA HIS A 49 -9.09 6.05 -8.61
C HIS A 49 -8.76 6.82 -7.33
N PHE A 50 -9.51 7.89 -7.00
CA PHE A 50 -9.26 8.67 -5.78
C PHE A 50 -9.48 7.85 -4.51
N ARG A 51 -10.53 7.02 -4.44
CA ARG A 51 -10.76 6.13 -3.29
C ARG A 51 -9.57 5.20 -3.06
N PHE A 52 -9.10 4.54 -4.13
CA PHE A 52 -7.92 3.67 -4.05
C PHE A 52 -6.62 4.44 -3.79
N ALA A 53 -6.48 5.66 -4.29
CA ALA A 53 -5.33 6.51 -4.01
C ALA A 53 -5.23 6.84 -2.51
N TYR A 54 -6.34 7.20 -1.86
CA TYR A 54 -6.37 7.43 -0.41
C TYR A 54 -6.04 6.15 0.38
N THR A 55 -6.64 5.01 0.01
CA THR A 55 -6.31 3.74 0.65
C THR A 55 -4.83 3.37 0.46
N THR A 56 -4.30 3.55 -0.74
CA THR A 56 -2.88 3.29 -1.05
C THR A 56 -1.98 4.20 -0.22
N ALA A 57 -2.30 5.50 -0.10
CA ALA A 57 -1.53 6.44 0.71
C ALA A 57 -1.49 6.02 2.19
N ILE A 58 -2.63 5.61 2.77
CA ILE A 58 -2.68 5.12 4.16
C ILE A 58 -1.81 3.89 4.34
N VAL A 59 -1.96 2.88 3.48
CA VAL A 59 -1.19 1.63 3.58
C VAL A 59 0.31 1.88 3.34
N ALA A 60 0.66 2.78 2.40
CA ALA A 60 2.04 3.16 2.14
C ALA A 60 2.68 3.88 3.34
N THR A 61 1.94 4.76 4.02
CA THR A 61 2.42 5.42 5.25
C THR A 61 2.69 4.41 6.34
N ILE A 62 1.80 3.43 6.55
CA ILE A 62 2.03 2.35 7.52
C ILE A 62 3.27 1.54 7.15
N HIS A 63 3.40 1.12 5.89
CA HIS A 63 4.56 0.35 5.43
C HIS A 63 5.88 1.13 5.52
N GLY A 64 5.89 2.41 5.12
CA GLY A 64 7.04 3.29 5.29
C GLY A 64 7.41 3.49 6.76
N GLY A 65 6.42 3.60 7.63
CA GLY A 65 6.60 3.59 9.08
C GLY A 65 7.29 2.33 9.60
N LEU A 66 6.85 1.14 9.15
CA LEU A 66 7.53 -0.13 9.47
C LEU A 66 8.97 -0.15 8.96
N GLY A 67 9.23 0.42 7.79
CA GLY A 67 10.58 0.59 7.23
C GLY A 67 11.48 1.42 8.14
N ILE A 68 11.00 2.58 8.59
CA ILE A 68 11.75 3.44 9.51
C ILE A 68 11.98 2.70 10.84
N LEU A 69 10.93 2.11 11.42
CA LEU A 69 11.00 1.38 12.69
C LEU A 69 12.01 0.23 12.66
N ALA A 70 12.20 -0.40 11.49
CA ALA A 70 13.17 -1.48 11.32
C ALA A 70 14.64 -1.03 11.47
N TYR A 71 14.91 0.28 11.42
CA TYR A 71 16.26 0.86 11.55
C TYR A 71 16.40 1.82 12.74
N THR A 72 15.30 2.23 13.39
CA THR A 72 15.31 3.23 14.47
C THR A 72 14.74 2.72 15.79
N GLY A 73 14.35 1.45 15.90
CA GLY A 73 13.42 0.94 16.94
C GLY A 73 14.00 0.00 17.97
#